data_AF-A0A914J966-F1
#
_entry.id   AF-A0A914J966-F1
#
_cell.length_a   1.000
_cell.length_b   1.000
_cell.length_c   1.000
_cell.angle_alpha   90.00
_cell.angle_beta   90.00
_cell.angle_gamma   90.00
#
_symmetry.space_group_name_H-M   'P 1'
#
loop_
_entity.id
_entity.type
_entity.pdbx_description
1 polymer ?
#
loop_
_entity_poly.entity_id
_entity_poly.type
_entity_poly.pdbx_seq_one_letter_code
_entity_poly.pdbx_strand_id
1 'polypeptide(L)'
;MLWNAGMKNDFLALKNANPDYQVWVTGHSLGGAMASVAASSIVHLGYSTASNLKLYTFGQPRTGDKTFAAAHDKLIPESYRVTHKADMVPHVPPENLLSYFHHQSEVWYNNDMTPGSSHVECNADESKKCSDGLLIKLSIQDHLKYFDTDVSGYGVAGCR
;
A
#
# COMPACT_ATOMS: atom_id res chain seq x y z
N MET A 1 7.44 13.15 11.05
CA MET A 1 6.32 12.51 10.30
C MET A 1 5.27 13.58 10.04
N LEU A 2 4.74 13.69 8.80
CA LEU A 2 3.70 14.66 8.43
C LEU A 2 2.47 14.61 9.36
N TRP A 3 2.19 13.44 9.93
CA TRP A 3 1.19 13.22 10.96
C TRP A 3 1.19 14.29 12.07
N ASN A 4 2.35 14.57 12.67
CA ASN A 4 2.48 15.54 13.76
C ASN A 4 2.62 16.99 13.27
N ALA A 5 2.71 17.22 11.96
CA ALA A 5 2.90 18.55 11.37
C ALA A 5 1.57 19.23 10.97
N GLY A 6 0.42 18.68 11.40
CA GLY A 6 -0.91 19.25 11.14
C GLY A 6 -1.94 18.21 10.69
N MET A 7 -1.50 17.20 9.93
CA MET A 7 -2.36 16.16 9.35
C MET A 7 -3.22 15.43 10.40
N LYS A 8 -2.68 15.16 11.60
CA LYS A 8 -3.45 14.58 12.71
C LYS A 8 -4.65 15.43 13.10
N ASN A 9 -4.47 16.75 13.19
CA ASN A 9 -5.53 17.66 13.61
C ASN A 9 -6.63 17.73 12.54
N ASP A 10 -6.24 17.82 11.27
CA ASP A 10 -7.18 17.82 10.14
C ASP A 10 -7.96 16.51 10.07
N PHE A 11 -7.27 15.37 10.23
CA PHE A 11 -7.90 14.05 10.29
C PHE A 11 -8.95 13.98 11.41
N LEU A 12 -8.60 14.39 12.63
CA LEU A 12 -9.52 14.36 13.77
C LEU A 12 -10.70 15.31 13.59
N ALA A 13 -10.48 16.50 13.04
CA ALA A 13 -11.54 17.46 12.73
C ALA A 13 -12.54 16.87 11.73
N LEU A 14 -12.05 16.27 10.63
CA LEU A 14 -12.89 15.63 9.61
C LEU A 14 -13.62 14.41 10.16
N LYS A 15 -12.97 13.58 10.97
CA LYS A 15 -13.59 12.41 11.58
C LYS A 15 -14.69 12.78 12.58
N ASN A 16 -14.49 13.84 13.36
CA ASN A 16 -15.51 14.35 14.28
C ASN A 16 -16.69 14.99 13.54
N ALA A 17 -16.44 15.68 12.43
CA ALA A 17 -17.49 16.25 11.59
C ALA A 17 -18.27 15.17 10.82
N ASN A 18 -17.65 14.03 10.51
CA ASN A 18 -18.22 12.94 9.72
C ASN A 18 -18.02 11.58 10.44
N PRO A 19 -18.68 11.36 11.58
CA PRO A 19 -18.43 10.18 12.43
C PRO A 19 -18.76 8.85 11.73
N ASP A 20 -19.70 8.84 10.79
CA ASP A 20 -20.13 7.64 10.07
C ASP A 20 -19.30 7.34 8.82
N TYR A 21 -18.33 8.21 8.48
CA TYR A 21 -17.52 8.04 7.28
C TYR A 21 -16.42 7.01 7.50
N GLN A 22 -16.22 6.20 6.46
CA GLN A 22 -15.13 5.26 6.35
C GLN A 22 -13.82 5.97 6.03
N VAL A 23 -12.74 5.55 6.67
CA VAL A 23 -11.41 6.09 6.44
C VAL A 23 -10.72 5.25 5.38
N TRP A 24 -10.37 5.88 4.27
CA TRP A 24 -9.56 5.27 3.21
C TRP A 24 -8.16 5.84 3.28
N VAL A 25 -7.17 4.97 3.44
CA VAL A 25 -5.75 5.33 3.42
C VAL A 25 -5.15 4.77 2.15
N THR A 26 -4.41 5.59 1.42
CA THR A 26 -3.77 5.18 0.17
C THR A 26 -2.44 5.87 -0.02
N GLY A 27 -1.62 5.30 -0.88
CA GLY A 27 -0.35 5.86 -1.28
C GLY A 27 0.29 5.04 -2.39
N HIS A 28 1.05 5.74 -3.23
CA HIS A 28 1.85 5.15 -4.30
C HIS A 28 3.34 5.20 -3.92
N SER A 29 4.10 4.19 -4.34
CA SER A 29 5.56 4.15 -4.13
C SER A 29 5.93 4.26 -2.64
N LEU A 30 6.88 5.13 -2.28
CA LEU A 30 7.20 5.49 -0.89
C LEU A 30 5.95 5.90 -0.09
N GLY A 31 5.00 6.60 -0.73
CA GLY A 31 3.73 6.96 -0.13
C GLY A 31 2.91 5.74 0.29
N GLY A 32 3.03 4.61 -0.40
CA GLY A 32 2.41 3.34 -0.02
C GLY A 32 2.94 2.79 1.30
N ALA A 33 4.28 2.77 1.47
CA ALA A 33 4.87 2.38 2.76
C ALA A 33 4.49 3.34 3.89
N MET A 34 4.47 4.65 3.61
CA MET A 34 4.01 5.65 4.58
C MET A 34 2.53 5.47 4.94
N ALA A 35 1.67 5.16 3.96
CA ALA A 35 0.26 4.88 4.14
C ALA A 35 0.05 3.66 5.05
N SER A 36 0.84 2.59 4.87
CA SER A 36 0.79 1.39 5.70
C SER A 36 1.14 1.68 7.16
N VAL A 37 2.21 2.45 7.41
CA VAL A 37 2.57 2.88 8.77
C VAL A 37 1.51 3.80 9.37
N ALA A 38 0.97 4.73 8.58
CA ALA A 38 -0.05 5.68 9.02
C ALA A 38 -1.35 4.95 9.40
N ALA A 39 -1.81 4.01 8.56
CA ALA A 39 -2.98 3.20 8.81
C ALA A 39 -2.86 2.40 10.11
N SER A 40 -1.72 1.73 10.33
CA SER A 40 -1.47 1.03 11.59
C SER A 40 -1.49 1.97 12.78
N SER A 41 -0.88 3.16 12.64
CA SER A 41 -0.83 4.15 13.70
C SER A 41 -2.22 4.70 14.06
N ILE A 42 -3.06 4.97 13.06
CA ILE A 42 -4.44 5.46 13.25
C ILE A 42 -5.27 4.45 14.04
N VAL A 43 -5.22 3.17 13.67
CA VAL A 43 -5.97 2.12 14.39
C VAL A 43 -5.38 1.86 15.77
N HIS A 44 -4.06 1.72 15.87
CA HIS A 44 -3.37 1.42 17.13
C HIS A 44 -3.59 2.50 18.20
N LEU A 45 -3.59 3.77 17.79
CA LEU A 45 -3.82 4.91 18.70
C LEU A 45 -5.31 5.18 18.98
N GLY A 46 -6.23 4.39 18.43
CA GLY A 46 -7.67 4.51 18.67
C GLY A 46 -8.35 5.66 17.93
N TYR A 47 -7.75 6.19 16.85
CA TYR A 47 -8.34 7.27 16.05
C TYR A 47 -9.35 6.77 15.00
N SER A 48 -9.31 5.47 14.67
CA SER A 48 -10.34 4.75 13.91
C SER A 48 -10.38 3.30 14.37
N THR A 49 -11.49 2.61 14.13
CA THR A 49 -11.58 1.16 14.34
C THR A 49 -11.00 0.41 13.15
N ALA A 50 -10.58 -0.84 13.37
CA ALA A 50 -10.13 -1.75 12.31
C ALA A 50 -11.19 -1.97 11.23
N SER A 51 -12.47 -1.99 11.60
CA SER A 51 -13.60 -2.17 10.67
C SER A 51 -13.93 -0.93 9.84
N ASN A 52 -13.50 0.26 10.29
CA ASN A 52 -13.82 1.53 9.64
C ASN A 52 -12.65 2.07 8.81
N LEU A 53 -11.51 1.37 8.76
CA LEU A 53 -10.35 1.78 7.99
C LEU A 53 -10.04 0.76 6.89
N LYS A 54 -9.88 1.26 5.68
CA LYS A 54 -9.42 0.50 4.52
C LYS A 54 -8.09 1.04 4.04
N LEU A 55 -7.17 0.16 3.68
CA LEU A 55 -5.86 0.51 3.14
C LEU A 55 -5.67 -0.11 1.76
N TYR A 56 -5.40 0.73 0.78
CA TYR A 56 -5.05 0.32 -0.58
C TYR A 56 -3.83 1.07 -1.06
N THR A 57 -2.73 0.37 -1.30
CA THR A 57 -1.47 0.98 -1.74
C THR A 57 -1.07 0.49 -3.12
N PHE A 58 -0.26 1.28 -3.82
CA PHE A 58 0.14 1.02 -5.21
C PHE A 58 1.66 0.99 -5.31
N GLY A 59 2.23 -0.17 -5.66
CA GLY A 59 3.68 -0.31 -5.80
C GLY A 59 4.42 -0.03 -4.48
N GLN A 60 3.81 -0.46 -3.37
CA GLN A 60 4.37 -0.26 -2.03
C GLN A 60 5.67 -1.06 -1.86
N PRO A 61 6.78 -0.44 -1.41
CA PRO A 61 7.98 -1.16 -0.99
C PRO A 61 7.79 -1.85 0.37
N ARG A 62 8.66 -2.80 0.70
CA ARG A 62 8.60 -3.48 2.02
C ARG A 62 8.76 -2.44 3.13
N THR A 63 7.89 -2.53 4.14
CA THR A 63 7.63 -1.40 5.06
C THR A 63 8.21 -1.61 6.46
N GLY A 64 8.32 -2.86 6.91
CA GLY A 64 8.83 -3.18 8.24
C GLY A 64 9.32 -4.62 8.30
N ASP A 65 9.64 -5.09 9.51
CA ASP A 65 10.01 -6.48 9.73
C ASP A 65 8.77 -7.41 9.80
N LYS A 66 9.02 -8.70 10.02
CA LYS A 66 7.96 -9.71 10.13
C LYS A 66 7.02 -9.47 11.32
N THR A 67 7.52 -8.86 12.40
CA THR A 67 6.71 -8.53 13.57
C THR A 67 5.75 -7.39 13.25
N PHE A 68 6.22 -6.37 12.54
CA PHE A 68 5.38 -5.30 12.02
C PHE A 68 4.34 -5.84 11.04
N ALA A 69 4.74 -6.66 10.06
CA ALA A 69 3.81 -7.24 9.08
C ALA A 69 2.66 -8.00 9.77
N ALA A 70 2.98 -8.92 10.68
CA ALA A 70 1.97 -9.68 11.41
C ALA A 70 1.08 -8.80 12.32
N ALA A 71 1.63 -7.75 12.92
CA ALA A 71 0.86 -6.79 13.71
C ALA A 71 -0.08 -5.96 12.81
N HIS A 72 0.40 -5.56 11.63
CA HIS A 72 -0.36 -4.81 10.63
C HIS A 72 -1.57 -5.61 10.15
N ASP A 73 -1.35 -6.87 9.73
CA ASP A 73 -2.43 -7.77 9.26
C ASP A 73 -3.51 -7.97 10.33
N LYS A 74 -3.11 -8.08 11.60
CA LYS A 74 -4.06 -8.20 12.72
C LYS A 74 -4.84 -6.91 12.97
N LEU A 75 -4.20 -5.76 12.81
CA LEU A 75 -4.82 -4.46 13.08
C LEU A 75 -5.75 -4.00 11.96
N ILE A 76 -5.46 -4.37 10.71
CA ILE A 76 -6.15 -3.85 9.53
C ILE A 76 -6.49 -5.01 8.58
N PRO A 77 -7.63 -5.68 8.80
CA PRO A 77 -8.02 -6.83 7.97
C PRO A 77 -8.24 -6.48 6.49
N GLU A 78 -8.64 -5.23 6.20
CA GLU A 78 -8.84 -4.74 4.82
C GLU A 78 -7.64 -3.87 4.38
N SER A 79 -6.51 -4.53 4.16
CA SER A 79 -5.25 -3.91 3.75
C SER A 79 -4.68 -4.61 2.53
N TYR A 80 -4.71 -3.96 1.36
CA TYR A 80 -4.26 -4.54 0.09
C TYR A 80 -3.12 -3.73 -0.55
N ARG A 81 -2.08 -4.44 -0.98
CA ARG A 81 -1.05 -3.90 -1.87
C ARG A 81 -1.39 -4.25 -3.30
N VAL A 82 -1.47 -3.26 -4.18
CA VAL A 82 -1.67 -3.46 -5.62
C VAL A 82 -0.33 -3.36 -6.33
N THR A 83 0.04 -4.44 -7.01
CA THR A 83 1.32 -4.53 -7.76
C THR A 83 1.04 -4.73 -9.24
N HIS A 84 1.72 -3.96 -10.08
CA HIS A 84 1.60 -4.03 -11.54
C HIS A 84 2.80 -4.74 -12.14
N LYS A 85 2.56 -5.84 -12.88
CA LYS A 85 3.55 -6.63 -13.62
C LYS A 85 4.86 -6.84 -12.83
N ALA A 86 5.96 -6.32 -13.39
CA ALA A 86 7.32 -6.44 -12.91
C ALA A 86 7.77 -5.17 -12.19
N ASP A 87 6.86 -4.42 -11.57
CA ASP A 87 7.20 -3.26 -10.76
C ASP A 87 8.33 -3.60 -9.77
N MET A 88 9.43 -2.86 -9.85
CA MET A 88 10.60 -3.12 -9.03
C MET A 88 10.45 -2.68 -7.57
N VAL A 89 9.55 -1.73 -7.29
CA VAL A 89 9.48 -1.06 -5.99
C VAL A 89 9.01 -1.99 -4.87
N PRO A 90 8.02 -2.87 -5.07
CA PRO A 90 7.67 -3.88 -4.06
C PRO A 90 8.82 -4.81 -3.68
N HIS A 91 9.84 -4.97 -4.52
CA HIS A 91 10.97 -5.84 -4.23
C HIS A 91 12.10 -5.15 -3.46
N VAL A 92 11.95 -3.87 -3.10
CA VAL A 92 12.89 -3.14 -2.25
C VAL A 92 12.27 -2.76 -0.90
N PRO A 93 13.06 -2.78 0.20
CA PRO A 93 14.39 -3.37 0.31
C PRO A 93 14.39 -4.90 0.10
N PRO A 94 15.52 -5.52 -0.30
CA PRO A 94 15.56 -6.97 -0.52
C PRO A 94 15.32 -7.77 0.77
N GLU A 95 14.51 -8.84 0.67
CA GLU A 95 14.16 -9.73 1.80
C GLU A 95 15.40 -10.25 2.55
N ASN A 96 16.35 -10.82 1.81
CA ASN A 96 17.50 -11.54 2.36
C ASN A 96 18.61 -10.65 2.93
N LEU A 97 18.54 -9.33 2.73
CA LEU A 97 19.63 -8.43 3.14
C LEU A 97 19.28 -7.66 4.42
N LEU A 98 18.00 -7.37 4.64
CA LEU A 98 17.59 -6.40 5.65
C LEU A 98 16.39 -6.86 6.52
N SER A 99 15.88 -8.08 6.31
CA SER A 99 14.76 -8.65 7.09
C SER A 99 13.47 -7.81 7.03
N TYR A 100 13.24 -7.12 5.90
CA TYR A 100 12.00 -6.43 5.63
C TYR A 100 11.00 -7.39 4.99
N PHE A 101 9.74 -7.25 5.36
CA PHE A 101 8.62 -8.07 4.91
C PHE A 101 7.45 -7.17 4.51
N HIS A 102 6.68 -7.65 3.56
CA HIS A 102 5.34 -7.14 3.30
C HIS A 102 4.32 -7.68 4.29
N HIS A 103 3.21 -6.95 4.43
CA HIS A 103 1.96 -7.49 4.99
C HIS A 103 1.24 -8.36 3.92
N GLN A 104 0.31 -9.20 4.36
CA GLN A 104 -0.08 -10.42 3.63
C GLN A 104 -0.75 -10.22 2.28
N SER A 105 -1.69 -9.29 2.19
CA SER A 105 -2.61 -9.25 1.05
C SER A 105 -2.06 -8.44 -0.11
N GLU A 106 -1.75 -9.15 -1.20
CA GLU A 106 -1.32 -8.59 -2.48
C GLU A 106 -2.36 -8.88 -3.57
N VAL A 107 -2.71 -7.85 -4.34
CA VAL A 107 -3.47 -7.90 -5.58
C VAL A 107 -2.49 -7.66 -6.73
N TRP A 108 -2.14 -8.71 -7.44
CA TRP A 108 -1.16 -8.65 -8.51
C TRP A 108 -1.80 -8.71 -9.89
N TYR A 109 -1.50 -7.69 -10.71
CA TYR A 109 -1.91 -7.62 -12.09
C TYR A 109 -0.72 -7.91 -13.00
N ASN A 110 -0.62 -9.16 -13.47
CA ASN A 110 0.37 -9.54 -14.47
C ASN A 110 -0.13 -9.28 -15.91
N ASN A 111 -0.61 -8.07 -16.16
CA ASN A 111 -1.15 -7.58 -17.43
C ASN A 111 -1.15 -6.04 -17.43
N ASP A 112 -1.73 -5.40 -18.44
CA ASP A 112 -1.71 -3.94 -18.61
C ASP A 112 -2.67 -3.15 -17.70
N MET A 113 -3.40 -3.81 -16.78
CA MET A 113 -4.40 -3.20 -15.89
C MET A 113 -5.47 -2.37 -16.63
N THR A 114 -5.84 -2.76 -17.85
CA THR A 114 -6.98 -2.12 -18.54
C THR A 114 -8.31 -2.43 -17.84
N PRO A 115 -9.36 -1.63 -18.02
CA PRO A 115 -10.68 -1.93 -17.43
C PRO A 115 -11.14 -3.36 -17.76
N GLY A 116 -11.45 -4.15 -16.73
CA GLY A 116 -11.85 -5.55 -16.87
C GLY A 116 -10.71 -6.57 -16.89
N SER A 117 -9.44 -6.12 -16.77
CA SER A 117 -8.30 -7.03 -16.63
C SER A 117 -8.42 -7.88 -15.36
N SER A 118 -8.07 -9.16 -15.47
CA SER A 118 -8.02 -10.09 -14.35
C SER A 118 -6.82 -9.84 -13.44
N HIS A 119 -6.91 -10.26 -12.18
CA HIS A 119 -5.81 -10.21 -11.22
C HIS A 119 -5.68 -11.52 -10.44
N VAL A 120 -4.56 -11.66 -9.73
CA VAL A 120 -4.32 -12.74 -8.77
C VAL A 120 -4.24 -12.13 -7.38
N GLU A 121 -4.98 -12.70 -6.42
CA GLU A 121 -4.88 -12.32 -5.02
C GLU A 121 -4.05 -13.34 -4.25
N CYS A 122 -3.02 -12.85 -3.57
CA CYS A 122 -2.20 -13.64 -2.66
C CYS A 122 -2.42 -13.14 -1.23
N ASN A 123 -2.69 -14.06 -0.31
CA ASN A 123 -2.83 -13.79 1.13
C ASN A 123 -1.65 -14.41 1.88
N ALA A 124 -0.45 -13.90 1.63
CA ALA A 124 0.79 -14.30 2.27
C ALA A 124 1.87 -13.23 2.02
N ASP A 125 2.70 -12.95 3.03
CA ASP A 125 3.70 -11.87 3.04
C ASP A 125 4.53 -11.80 1.74
N GLU A 126 5.12 -12.91 1.30
CA GLU A 126 6.05 -12.98 0.15
C GLU A 126 5.69 -14.17 -0.76
N SER A 127 4.44 -14.17 -1.26
CA SER A 127 3.93 -15.29 -2.07
C SER A 127 4.62 -15.39 -3.44
N LYS A 128 5.31 -16.51 -3.68
CA LYS A 128 5.85 -16.86 -5.01
C LYS A 128 4.78 -17.08 -6.11
N LYS A 129 3.49 -17.09 -5.75
CA LYS A 129 2.38 -17.13 -6.72
C LYS A 129 2.04 -15.74 -7.29
N CYS A 130 2.48 -14.67 -6.62
CA CYS A 130 2.30 -13.29 -7.07
C CYS A 130 3.65 -12.68 -7.48
N SER A 131 3.81 -11.36 -7.35
CA SER A 131 4.95 -10.62 -7.90
C SER A 131 6.30 -11.13 -7.39
N ASP A 132 6.37 -11.65 -6.16
CA ASP A 132 7.60 -12.17 -5.55
C ASP A 132 8.13 -13.47 -6.21
N GLY A 133 7.36 -14.07 -7.13
CA GLY A 133 7.82 -15.11 -8.05
C GLY A 133 8.74 -14.61 -9.18
N LEU A 134 8.82 -13.28 -9.41
CA LEU A 134 9.66 -12.70 -10.44
C LEU A 134 11.12 -12.61 -10.00
N LEU A 135 11.99 -13.42 -10.62
CA LEU A 135 13.39 -13.55 -10.18
C LEU A 135 14.36 -12.50 -10.75
N ILE A 136 14.10 -11.96 -11.95
CA ILE A 136 15.06 -11.08 -12.68
C ILE A 136 14.36 -9.96 -13.47
N LYS A 137 13.05 -10.08 -13.75
CA LYS A 137 12.31 -9.06 -14.51
C LYS A 137 11.77 -8.01 -13.55
N LEU A 138 12.47 -6.88 -13.49
CA LEU A 138 12.07 -5.69 -12.74
C LEU A 138 12.02 -4.48 -13.69
N SER A 139 11.00 -3.63 -13.56
CA SER A 139 10.67 -2.53 -14.46
C SER A 139 10.19 -1.33 -13.65
N ILE A 140 10.86 -0.19 -13.82
CA ILE A 140 10.37 1.07 -13.24
C ILE A 140 9.19 1.63 -14.04
N GLN A 141 9.04 1.25 -15.31
CA GLN A 141 7.89 1.67 -16.12
C GLN A 141 6.59 1.05 -15.61
N ASP A 142 6.64 -0.20 -15.15
CA ASP A 142 5.47 -0.87 -14.58
C ASP A 142 5.04 -0.21 -13.26
N HIS A 143 5.98 0.41 -12.53
CA HIS A 143 5.69 1.21 -11.34
C HIS A 143 4.88 2.49 -11.59
N LEU A 144 4.84 2.98 -12.84
CA LEU A 144 4.22 4.27 -13.16
C LEU A 144 2.81 4.12 -13.75
N LYS A 145 2.35 2.92 -14.06
CA LYS A 145 1.05 2.71 -14.70
C LYS A 145 0.11 1.89 -13.83
N TYR A 146 -1.07 2.43 -13.52
CA TYR A 146 -2.15 1.72 -12.81
C TYR A 146 -3.48 2.08 -13.45
N PHE A 147 -4.31 1.08 -13.76
CA PHE A 147 -5.67 1.27 -14.29
C PHE A 147 -5.75 2.24 -15.48
N ASP A 148 -4.94 1.94 -16.51
CA ASP A 148 -4.75 2.77 -17.72
C ASP A 148 -4.32 4.24 -17.48
N THR A 149 -3.82 4.53 -16.28
CA THR A 149 -3.37 5.87 -15.88
C THR A 149 -1.88 5.86 -15.61
N ASP A 150 -1.16 6.83 -16.17
CA ASP A 150 0.22 7.12 -15.78
C ASP A 150 0.22 8.03 -14.55
N VAL A 151 0.62 7.49 -13.40
CA VAL A 151 0.59 8.22 -12.13
C VAL A 151 1.68 9.28 -12.02
N SER A 152 2.71 9.25 -12.87
CA SER A 152 3.74 10.30 -12.91
C SER A 152 3.17 11.63 -13.39
N GLY A 153 2.12 11.58 -14.22
CA GLY A 153 1.42 12.75 -14.73
C GLY A 153 0.88 13.66 -13.62
N TYR A 154 0.36 13.08 -12.53
CA TYR A 154 -0.20 13.84 -11.41
C TYR A 154 0.85 14.71 -10.71
N GLY A 155 2.07 14.18 -10.52
CA GLY A 155 3.17 14.94 -9.93
C GLY A 155 3.61 16.11 -10.81
N VAL A 156 3.74 15.86 -12.12
CA VAL A 156 4.11 16.89 -13.10
C VAL A 156 3.03 17.96 -13.25
N ALA A 157 1.76 17.58 -13.12
CA ALA A 157 0.61 18.50 -13.17
C ALA A 157 0.41 19.31 -11.88
N GLY A 158 1.26 19.13 -10.86
CA GLY A 158 1.18 19.85 -9.59
C GLY A 158 0.09 19.33 -8.66
N CYS A 159 -0.07 18.00 -8.59
CA CYS A 159 -1.11 17.32 -7.81
C CYS A 159 -2.54 17.71 -8.24
N ARG A 160 -2.74 17.88 -9.54
CA ARG A 160 -4.03 18.17 -10.18
C ARG A 160 -4.47 17.01 -11.07
#